data_AF-A0AA95LB65-F1
#
_entry.id   AF-A0AA95LB65-F1
#
_cell.length_a   1.000
_cell.length_b   1.000
_cell.length_c   1.000
_cell.angle_alpha   90.00
_cell.angle_beta   90.00
_cell.angle_gamma   90.00
#
_symmetry.space_group_name_H-M   'P 1'
#
loop_
_entity.id
_entity.type
_entity.pdbx_description
1 polymer ?
#
loop_
_entity_poly.entity_id
_entity_poly.type
_entity_poly.pdbx_seq_one_letter_code
_entity_poly.pdbx_strand_id
1 'polypeptide(L)'
;MEAERLFIVGTALTTPKISEVRDTWPKPWLFARVFIIALLIFAGFYIGVNYFGNLNFIPGVIIVGAFAVPFSTLMFFWEMNAPQNIAFYRVIYYVLTGGILSMLAAIVFFDILKNNINPITIGIVEELAKAMMVIAFVRYRKYKYILNGLLIGAAVGAGFAAFETAGYALRSLLTGDGANLYTTIMIRGIFAPGGHVAWAALTGAAFCRVQGDHPFNLRMLFRIKFLRVFILVVVLHALWDTPIQGMFPYGHIFLMIASWIVVFLLIRSGLKEIGKINDLRISHIE
;
A
#
# COMPACT_ATOMS: atom_id res chain seq x y z
N MET A 1 4.59 27.65 -2.38
CA MET A 1 5.99 27.24 -2.49
C MET A 1 6.29 25.85 -1.91
N GLU A 2 6.15 25.58 -0.60
CA GLU A 2 6.54 24.27 -0.04
C GLU A 2 5.62 23.11 -0.50
N ALA A 3 4.31 23.35 -0.57
CA ALA A 3 3.35 22.38 -1.10
C ALA A 3 3.50 22.13 -2.61
N GLU A 4 3.79 23.17 -3.40
CA GLU A 4 4.07 23.02 -4.84
C GLU A 4 5.37 22.26 -5.09
N ARG A 5 6.38 22.45 -4.22
CA ARG A 5 7.61 21.65 -4.24
C ARG A 5 7.32 20.16 -4.06
N LEU A 6 6.36 19.78 -3.21
CA LEU A 6 5.97 18.36 -3.01
C LEU A 6 5.45 17.71 -4.29
N PHE A 7 4.67 18.43 -5.10
CA PHE A 7 4.13 17.90 -6.37
C PHE A 7 5.18 17.70 -7.46
N ILE A 8 6.25 18.50 -7.43
CA ILE A 8 7.35 18.39 -8.39
C ILE A 8 8.43 17.41 -7.96
N VAL A 9 8.43 16.87 -6.74
CA VAL A 9 9.39 15.83 -6.28
C VAL A 9 9.39 14.63 -7.24
N GLY A 10 10.55 14.01 -7.48
CA GLY A 10 10.68 12.83 -8.34
C GLY A 10 10.57 13.09 -9.84
N THR A 11 10.59 14.35 -10.26
CA THR A 11 10.74 14.76 -11.65
C THR A 11 12.21 14.90 -12.03
N ALA A 12 12.51 15.08 -13.32
CA ALA A 12 13.89 15.18 -13.81
C ALA A 12 14.68 16.34 -13.16
N LEU A 13 14.00 17.40 -12.72
CA LEU A 13 14.61 18.61 -12.17
C LEU A 13 14.77 18.58 -10.64
N THR A 14 14.07 17.69 -9.94
CA THR A 14 13.96 17.72 -8.47
C THR A 14 14.39 16.42 -7.80
N THR A 15 14.63 15.36 -8.57
CA THR A 15 15.18 14.12 -8.03
C THR A 15 16.60 14.39 -7.56
N PRO A 16 16.89 14.31 -6.24
CA PRO A 16 18.23 14.57 -5.73
C PRO A 16 19.20 13.50 -6.25
N LYS A 17 20.49 13.85 -6.32
CA LYS A 17 21.51 12.82 -6.53
C LYS A 17 21.52 11.94 -5.29
N ILE A 18 21.77 10.64 -5.45
CA ILE A 18 21.76 9.71 -4.31
C ILE A 18 22.75 10.12 -3.21
N SER A 19 23.86 10.78 -3.58
CA SER A 19 24.86 11.35 -2.67
C SER A 19 24.36 12.49 -1.78
N GLU A 20 23.27 13.14 -2.17
CA GLU A 20 22.63 14.25 -1.43
C GLU A 20 21.52 13.72 -0.51
N VAL A 21 21.14 12.44 -0.65
CA VAL A 21 20.10 11.80 0.14
C VAL A 21 20.69 11.38 1.49
N ARG A 22 20.13 11.91 2.56
CA ARG A 22 20.48 11.51 3.93
C ARG A 22 19.98 10.09 4.20
N ASP A 23 20.78 9.32 4.93
CA ASP A 23 20.45 8.00 5.45
C ASP A 23 19.61 8.04 6.75
N THR A 24 19.30 9.25 7.23
CA THR A 24 18.46 9.49 8.41
C THR A 24 16.98 9.30 8.11
N TRP A 25 16.22 8.92 9.13
CA TRP A 25 14.76 8.83 9.05
C TRP A 25 14.13 10.17 8.64
N PRO A 26 13.28 10.17 7.59
CA PRO A 26 12.43 11.31 7.31
C PRO A 26 11.45 11.55 8.46
N LYS A 27 10.97 12.78 8.62
CA LYS A 27 9.94 13.13 9.62
C LYS A 27 8.58 13.17 8.91
N PRO A 28 7.74 12.11 8.99
CA PRO A 28 6.46 12.10 8.30
C PRO A 28 5.47 13.02 9.04
N TRP A 29 4.85 13.95 8.32
CA TRP A 29 3.85 14.88 8.85
C TRP A 29 2.67 15.07 7.90
N LEU A 30 2.88 14.89 6.60
CA LEU A 30 1.85 15.08 5.57
C LEU A 30 0.77 14.00 5.67
N PHE A 31 1.14 12.75 5.98
CA PHE A 31 0.16 11.67 6.16
C PHE A 31 -0.93 12.02 7.20
N ALA A 32 -0.54 12.63 8.32
CA ALA A 32 -1.46 13.04 9.37
C ALA A 32 -2.38 14.18 8.92
N ARG A 33 -1.85 15.16 8.16
CA ARG A 33 -2.67 16.24 7.60
C ARG A 33 -3.66 15.74 6.56
N VAL A 34 -3.22 14.83 5.68
CA VAL A 34 -4.08 14.19 4.68
C VAL A 34 -5.19 13.40 5.37
N PHE A 35 -4.87 12.67 6.44
CA PHE A 35 -5.87 11.96 7.23
C PHE A 35 -6.90 12.90 7.87
N ILE A 36 -6.46 13.97 8.52
CA ILE A 36 -7.37 14.95 9.15
C ILE A 36 -8.28 15.60 8.11
N ILE A 37 -7.74 16.01 6.96
CA ILE A 37 -8.53 16.59 5.87
C ILE A 37 -9.55 15.58 5.34
N ALA A 38 -9.14 14.34 5.09
CA ALA A 38 -10.04 13.28 4.63
C ALA A 38 -11.15 12.98 5.65
N LEU A 39 -10.83 13.02 6.95
CA LEU A 39 -11.80 12.83 8.03
C LEU A 39 -12.83 13.97 8.09
N LEU A 40 -12.40 15.22 7.93
CA LEU A 40 -13.29 16.38 7.87
C LEU A 40 -14.23 16.30 6.66
N ILE A 41 -13.71 15.92 5.50
CA ILE A 41 -14.51 15.73 4.28
C ILE A 41 -15.51 14.59 4.48
N PHE A 42 -15.07 13.47 5.05
CA PHE A 42 -15.95 12.34 5.37
C PHE A 42 -17.06 12.73 6.34
N ALA A 43 -16.75 13.49 7.40
CA ALA A 43 -17.73 14.01 8.34
C ALA A 43 -18.77 14.91 7.65
N GLY A 44 -18.34 15.78 6.73
CA GLY A 44 -19.25 16.57 5.90
C GLY A 44 -20.21 15.71 5.08
N PHE A 45 -19.71 14.66 4.43
CA PHE A 45 -20.56 13.70 3.70
C PHE A 45 -21.51 12.95 4.63
N TYR A 46 -21.02 12.48 5.77
CA TYR A 46 -21.81 11.79 6.78
C TYR A 46 -22.97 12.66 7.30
N ILE A 47 -22.72 13.93 7.61
CA ILE A 47 -23.76 14.88 8.03
C ILE A 47 -24.76 15.12 6.90
N GLY A 48 -24.29 15.28 5.66
CA GLY A 48 -25.15 15.41 4.47
C GLY A 48 -26.17 14.27 4.33
N VAL A 49 -25.74 13.03 4.56
CA VAL A 49 -26.63 11.86 4.52
C VAL A 49 -27.54 11.78 5.75
N ASN A 50 -26.97 11.81 6.96
CA ASN A 50 -27.72 11.43 8.17
C ASN A 50 -28.53 12.57 8.78
N TYR A 51 -28.05 13.81 8.69
CA TYR A 51 -28.76 14.97 9.24
C TYR A 51 -29.69 15.63 8.22
N PHE A 52 -29.22 15.79 6.98
CA PHE A 52 -30.01 16.44 5.92
C PHE A 52 -30.82 15.47 5.06
N GLY A 53 -30.65 14.16 5.23
CA GLY A 53 -31.37 13.14 4.45
C GLY A 53 -31.02 13.14 2.94
N ASN A 54 -29.92 13.79 2.54
CA ASN A 54 -29.60 13.99 1.14
C ASN A 54 -28.75 12.82 0.60
N LEU A 55 -29.39 11.94 -0.16
CA LEU A 55 -28.77 10.74 -0.72
C LEU A 55 -27.63 11.04 -1.72
N ASN A 56 -27.56 12.25 -2.27
CA ASN A 56 -26.46 12.65 -3.17
C ASN A 56 -25.09 12.67 -2.46
N PHE A 57 -25.06 12.66 -1.13
CA PHE A 57 -23.82 12.59 -0.35
C PHE A 57 -23.31 11.15 -0.17
N ILE A 58 -24.11 10.12 -0.48
CA ILE A 58 -23.73 8.69 -0.34
C ILE A 58 -22.48 8.33 -1.15
N PRO A 59 -22.36 8.69 -2.45
CA PRO A 59 -21.13 8.41 -3.20
C PRO A 59 -19.89 9.02 -2.54
N GLY A 60 -20.02 10.19 -1.94
CA GLY A 60 -18.94 10.84 -1.19
C GLY A 60 -18.57 10.09 0.08
N VAL A 61 -19.56 9.60 0.85
CA VAL A 61 -19.31 8.73 2.02
C VAL A 61 -18.50 7.50 1.59
N ILE A 62 -18.92 6.82 0.52
CA ILE A 62 -18.28 5.59 0.03
C ILE A 62 -16.85 5.87 -0.43
N ILE A 63 -16.66 6.85 -1.34
CA ILE A 63 -15.35 7.12 -1.94
C ILE A 63 -14.39 7.68 -0.90
N VAL A 64 -14.78 8.73 -0.17
CA VAL A 64 -13.88 9.37 0.80
C VAL A 64 -13.59 8.42 1.96
N GLY A 65 -14.61 7.72 2.46
CA GLY A 65 -14.45 6.75 3.54
C GLY A 65 -13.49 5.62 3.17
N ALA A 66 -13.64 5.07 1.96
CA ALA A 66 -12.79 3.98 1.49
C ALA A 66 -11.34 4.42 1.22
N PHE A 67 -11.10 5.64 0.75
CA PHE A 67 -9.75 6.14 0.44
C PHE A 67 -9.03 6.80 1.62
N ALA A 68 -9.75 7.33 2.63
CA ALA A 68 -9.16 8.17 3.68
C ALA A 68 -7.94 7.55 4.36
N VAL A 69 -8.06 6.33 4.92
CA VAL A 69 -6.96 5.68 5.63
C VAL A 69 -5.95 5.02 4.70
N PRO A 70 -6.36 4.26 3.64
CA PRO A 70 -5.40 3.69 2.69
C PRO A 70 -4.49 4.75 2.04
N PHE A 71 -5.07 5.88 1.61
CA PHE A 71 -4.31 6.95 0.99
C PHE A 71 -3.42 7.68 2.00
N SER A 72 -3.89 7.93 3.22
CA SER A 72 -3.03 8.50 4.28
C SER A 72 -1.86 7.58 4.60
N THR A 73 -2.08 6.26 4.67
CA THR A 73 -1.01 5.28 4.87
C THR A 73 -0.02 5.31 3.70
N LEU A 74 -0.49 5.43 2.46
CA LEU A 74 0.38 5.61 1.30
C LEU A 74 1.23 6.89 1.40
N MET A 75 0.66 7.99 1.89
CA MET A 75 1.42 9.23 2.10
C MET A 75 2.58 9.03 3.08
N PHE A 76 2.40 8.22 4.12
CA PHE A 76 3.51 7.84 5.00
C PHE A 76 4.63 7.13 4.22
N PHE A 77 4.31 6.14 3.37
CA PHE A 77 5.32 5.47 2.54
C PHE A 77 5.98 6.42 1.53
N TRP A 78 5.23 7.40 1.02
CA TRP A 78 5.75 8.43 0.13
C TRP A 78 6.76 9.34 0.84
N GLU A 79 6.45 9.78 2.06
CA GLU A 79 7.37 10.55 2.91
C GLU A 79 8.61 9.72 3.32
N MET A 80 8.46 8.40 3.47
CA MET A 80 9.57 7.49 3.77
C MET A 80 10.47 7.17 2.57
N ASN A 81 10.07 7.54 1.34
CA ASN A 81 10.87 7.29 0.14
C ASN A 81 12.04 8.28 0.03
N ALA A 82 13.10 8.05 0.81
CA ALA A 82 14.29 8.88 0.85
C ALA A 82 14.94 9.18 -0.54
N PRO A 83 14.97 8.24 -1.51
CA PRO A 83 15.51 8.53 -2.85
C PRO A 83 14.75 9.61 -3.63
N GLN A 84 13.49 9.89 -3.26
CA GLN A 84 12.66 10.94 -3.86
C GLN A 84 12.61 10.89 -5.40
N ASN A 85 12.70 9.71 -5.99
CA ASN A 85 12.85 9.49 -7.44
C ASN A 85 11.57 9.01 -8.14
N ILE A 86 10.45 9.03 -7.43
CA ILE A 86 9.11 8.68 -7.93
C ILE A 86 8.24 9.92 -7.83
N ALA A 87 7.83 10.44 -8.99
CA ALA A 87 6.95 11.59 -9.04
C ALA A 87 5.57 11.31 -8.46
N PHE A 88 4.97 12.30 -7.81
CA PHE A 88 3.68 12.13 -7.15
C PHE A 88 2.57 11.66 -8.12
N TYR A 89 2.52 12.21 -9.34
CA TYR A 89 1.55 11.75 -10.35
C TYR A 89 1.72 10.27 -10.71
N ARG A 90 2.93 9.71 -10.61
CA ARG A 90 3.17 8.27 -10.81
C ARG A 90 2.64 7.45 -9.64
N VAL A 91 2.75 7.96 -8.42
CA VAL A 91 2.13 7.34 -7.24
C VAL A 91 0.62 7.21 -7.44
N ILE A 92 -0.05 8.30 -7.87
CA ILE A 92 -1.48 8.26 -8.21
C ILE A 92 -1.77 7.28 -9.35
N TYR A 93 -0.95 7.28 -10.39
CA TYR A 93 -1.05 6.29 -11.47
C TYR A 93 -0.98 4.85 -10.95
N TYR A 94 -0.07 4.53 -10.02
CA TYR A 94 0.04 3.20 -9.43
C TYR A 94 -1.14 2.84 -8.53
N VAL A 95 -1.71 3.80 -7.79
CA VAL A 95 -2.95 3.61 -7.03
C VAL A 95 -4.09 3.19 -7.97
N LEU A 96 -4.33 3.98 -9.02
CA LEU A 96 -5.47 3.77 -9.91
C LEU A 96 -5.27 2.52 -10.78
N THR A 97 -4.18 2.47 -11.55
CA THR A 97 -3.97 1.37 -12.50
C THR A 97 -3.57 0.07 -11.80
N GLY A 98 -2.69 0.14 -10.80
CA GLY A 98 -2.27 -1.03 -10.04
C GLY A 98 -3.40 -1.61 -9.21
N GLY A 99 -4.19 -0.76 -8.54
CA GLY A 99 -5.37 -1.19 -7.79
C GLY A 99 -6.39 -1.91 -8.68
N ILE A 100 -6.82 -1.28 -9.77
CA ILE A 100 -7.83 -1.87 -10.67
C ILE A 100 -7.30 -3.14 -11.35
N LEU A 101 -6.08 -3.11 -11.91
CA LEU A 101 -5.54 -4.27 -12.64
C LEU A 101 -5.28 -5.46 -11.72
N SER A 102 -4.86 -5.24 -10.47
CA SER A 102 -4.70 -6.34 -9.50
C SER A 102 -6.04 -6.93 -9.07
N MET A 103 -7.09 -6.12 -8.90
CA MET A 103 -8.44 -6.65 -8.67
C MET A 103 -8.94 -7.48 -9.85
N LEU A 104 -8.77 -6.99 -11.08
CA LEU A 104 -9.17 -7.74 -12.28
C LEU A 104 -8.40 -9.06 -12.39
N ALA A 105 -7.10 -9.06 -12.12
CA ALA A 105 -6.30 -10.28 -12.09
C ALA A 105 -6.76 -11.26 -11.01
N ALA A 106 -7.13 -10.77 -9.82
CA ALA A 106 -7.67 -11.61 -8.76
C ALA A 106 -8.98 -12.28 -9.18
N ILE A 107 -9.90 -11.56 -9.84
CA ILE A 107 -11.15 -12.12 -10.37
C ILE A 107 -10.88 -13.27 -11.36
N VAL A 108 -9.94 -13.08 -12.28
CA VAL A 108 -9.54 -14.14 -13.24
C VAL A 108 -9.00 -15.37 -12.50
N PHE A 109 -8.19 -15.18 -11.46
CA PHE A 109 -7.67 -16.30 -10.67
C PHE A 109 -8.74 -17.01 -9.84
N PHE A 110 -9.72 -16.28 -9.29
CA PHE A 110 -10.85 -16.88 -8.59
C PHE A 110 -11.72 -17.72 -9.54
N ASP A 111 -11.94 -17.28 -10.78
CA ASP A 111 -12.65 -18.06 -11.80
C ASP A 111 -11.96 -19.39 -12.12
N ILE A 112 -10.61 -19.39 -12.12
CA ILE A 112 -9.81 -20.62 -12.29
C ILE A 112 -9.97 -21.57 -11.08
N LEU A 113 -10.00 -21.03 -9.86
CA LEU A 113 -10.14 -21.83 -8.62
C LEU A 113 -11.54 -22.42 -8.43
N LYS A 114 -12.58 -21.83 -9.05
CA LYS A 114 -13.98 -22.25 -8.96
C LYS A 114 -14.45 -22.43 -7.51
N ASN A 115 -14.60 -23.68 -7.06
CA ASN A 115 -15.19 -24.02 -5.77
C ASN A 115 -14.16 -24.10 -4.62
N ASN A 116 -12.87 -23.93 -4.90
CA ASN A 116 -11.82 -24.05 -3.89
C ASN A 116 -11.48 -22.70 -3.24
N ILE A 117 -12.50 -21.91 -2.86
CA ILE A 117 -12.32 -20.60 -2.23
C ILE A 117 -12.36 -20.76 -0.70
N ASN A 118 -11.19 -20.62 -0.09
CA ASN A 118 -10.98 -20.55 1.35
C ASN A 118 -9.99 -19.41 1.70
N PRO A 119 -9.83 -19.04 2.99
CA PRO A 119 -8.95 -17.93 3.38
C PRO A 119 -7.51 -18.03 2.86
N ILE A 120 -6.95 -19.24 2.80
CA ILE A 120 -5.59 -19.46 2.27
C ILE A 120 -5.54 -19.14 0.78
N THR A 121 -6.50 -19.66 0.00
CA THR A 121 -6.54 -19.41 -1.43
C THR A 121 -6.86 -17.96 -1.78
N ILE A 122 -7.68 -17.26 -0.97
CA ILE A 122 -7.92 -15.82 -1.11
C ILE A 122 -6.61 -15.06 -0.91
N GLY A 123 -5.91 -15.33 0.19
CA GLY A 123 -4.60 -14.74 0.46
C GLY A 123 -3.58 -15.01 -0.66
N ILE A 124 -3.51 -16.24 -1.19
CA ILE A 124 -2.62 -16.56 -2.32
C ILE A 124 -3.00 -15.75 -3.57
N VAL A 125 -4.27 -15.79 -3.97
CA VAL A 125 -4.76 -15.20 -5.21
C VAL A 125 -4.56 -13.69 -5.21
N GLU A 126 -5.01 -13.02 -4.15
CA GLU A 126 -4.97 -11.57 -4.12
C GLU A 126 -3.56 -11.04 -3.93
N GLU A 127 -2.72 -11.69 -3.13
CA GLU A 127 -1.33 -11.25 -2.96
C GLU A 127 -0.51 -11.54 -4.21
N LEU A 128 -0.78 -12.64 -4.93
CA LEU A 128 -0.16 -12.90 -6.23
C LEU A 128 -0.56 -11.84 -7.27
N ALA A 129 -1.85 -11.50 -7.34
CA ALA A 129 -2.35 -10.47 -8.25
C ALA A 129 -1.72 -9.09 -8.00
N LYS A 130 -1.61 -8.68 -6.73
CA LYS A 130 -0.89 -7.45 -6.35
C LYS A 130 0.59 -7.56 -6.68
N ALA A 131 1.25 -8.67 -6.34
CA ALA A 131 2.68 -8.89 -6.61
C ALA A 131 3.00 -8.73 -8.11
N MET A 132 2.17 -9.27 -9.01
CA MET A 132 2.34 -9.12 -10.46
C MET A 132 2.37 -7.64 -10.87
N MET A 133 1.45 -6.83 -10.36
CA MET A 133 1.39 -5.39 -10.68
C MET A 133 2.56 -4.63 -10.07
N VAL A 134 2.90 -4.90 -8.82
CA VAL A 134 4.05 -4.30 -8.17
C VAL A 134 5.33 -4.60 -8.96
N ILE A 135 5.59 -5.87 -9.28
CA ILE A 135 6.78 -6.32 -10.04
C ILE A 135 6.80 -5.67 -11.43
N ALA A 136 5.67 -5.58 -12.12
CA ALA A 136 5.57 -4.92 -13.42
C ALA A 136 6.00 -3.44 -13.37
N PHE A 137 5.75 -2.75 -12.25
CA PHE A 137 6.15 -1.36 -12.04
C PHE A 137 7.59 -1.19 -11.53
N VAL A 138 8.07 -2.07 -10.64
CA VAL A 138 9.42 -1.93 -10.05
C VAL A 138 10.53 -2.56 -10.90
N ARG A 139 10.21 -3.46 -11.85
CA ARG A 139 11.20 -4.12 -12.72
C ARG A 139 12.10 -3.16 -13.51
N TYR A 140 11.66 -1.92 -13.70
CA TYR A 140 12.47 -0.86 -14.33
C TYR A 140 13.60 -0.43 -13.41
N ARG A 141 14.84 -0.45 -13.92
CA ARG A 141 16.09 -0.16 -13.18
C ARG A 141 16.11 1.20 -12.45
N LYS A 142 15.26 2.14 -12.88
CA LYS A 142 15.05 3.42 -12.19
C LYS A 142 14.58 3.24 -10.74
N TYR A 143 13.84 2.16 -10.44
CA TYR A 143 13.19 1.93 -9.15
C TYR A 143 13.79 0.74 -8.37
N LYS A 144 15.12 0.70 -8.30
CA LYS A 144 15.86 -0.42 -7.72
C LYS A 144 15.92 -0.47 -6.18
N TYR A 145 15.67 0.63 -5.49
CA TYR A 145 15.86 0.72 -4.04
C TYR A 145 14.74 0.03 -3.27
N ILE A 146 15.05 -0.48 -2.08
CA ILE A 146 14.05 -1.11 -1.19
C ILE A 146 12.90 -0.14 -0.88
N LEU A 147 13.21 1.14 -0.64
CA LEU A 147 12.21 2.17 -0.35
C LEU A 147 11.29 2.47 -1.53
N ASN A 148 11.79 2.32 -2.77
CA ASN A 148 10.95 2.42 -3.97
C ASN A 148 9.95 1.28 -4.04
N GLY A 149 10.40 0.06 -3.72
CA GLY A 149 9.55 -1.11 -3.64
C GLY A 149 8.45 -0.95 -2.59
N LEU A 150 8.78 -0.40 -1.41
CA LEU A 150 7.79 -0.06 -0.38
C LEU A 150 6.73 0.92 -0.91
N LEU A 151 7.15 2.03 -1.50
CA LEU A 151 6.22 3.06 -1.99
C LEU A 151 5.32 2.55 -3.12
N ILE A 152 5.89 1.89 -4.13
CA ILE A 152 5.11 1.37 -5.26
C ILE A 152 4.17 0.26 -4.80
N GLY A 153 4.64 -0.63 -3.92
CA GLY A 153 3.81 -1.66 -3.30
C GLY A 153 2.65 -1.06 -2.51
N ALA A 154 2.93 -0.08 -1.63
CA ALA A 154 1.90 0.63 -0.87
C ALA A 154 0.88 1.31 -1.79
N ALA A 155 1.30 1.86 -2.92
CA ALA A 155 0.39 2.51 -3.87
C ALA A 155 -0.61 1.51 -4.47
N VAL A 156 -0.12 0.37 -4.95
CA VAL A 156 -0.97 -0.72 -5.47
C VAL A 156 -1.92 -1.23 -4.38
N GLY A 157 -1.39 -1.50 -3.17
CA GLY A 157 -2.18 -1.98 -2.04
C GLY A 157 -3.23 -0.98 -1.55
N ALA A 158 -2.92 0.32 -1.56
CA ALA A 158 -3.87 1.38 -1.22
C ALA A 158 -5.02 1.47 -2.22
N GLY A 159 -4.71 1.37 -3.52
CA GLY A 159 -5.73 1.28 -4.56
C GLY A 159 -6.64 0.06 -4.37
N PHE A 160 -6.04 -1.12 -4.21
CA PHE A 160 -6.78 -2.37 -3.97
C PHE A 160 -7.70 -2.25 -2.75
N ALA A 161 -7.15 -1.85 -1.59
CA ALA A 161 -7.92 -1.73 -0.35
C ALA A 161 -9.08 -0.74 -0.47
N ALA A 162 -8.86 0.40 -1.12
CA ALA A 162 -9.88 1.43 -1.25
C ALA A 162 -11.00 1.00 -2.22
N PHE A 163 -10.67 0.48 -3.39
CA PHE A 163 -11.68 0.02 -4.34
C PHE A 163 -12.48 -1.16 -3.81
N GLU A 164 -11.84 -2.11 -3.12
CA GLU A 164 -12.52 -3.24 -2.51
C GLU A 164 -13.47 -2.78 -1.39
N THR A 165 -13.00 -1.88 -0.52
CA THR A 165 -13.83 -1.30 0.56
C THR A 165 -15.04 -0.54 0.01
N ALA A 166 -14.85 0.24 -1.06
CA ALA A 166 -15.95 0.94 -1.73
C ALA A 166 -16.98 -0.05 -2.30
N GLY A 167 -16.52 -1.17 -2.87
CA GLY A 167 -17.37 -2.24 -3.37
C GLY A 167 -18.22 -2.89 -2.27
N TYR A 168 -17.61 -3.25 -1.13
CA TYR A 168 -18.36 -3.80 0.01
C TYR A 168 -19.36 -2.81 0.61
N ALA A 169 -18.97 -1.53 0.73
CA ALA A 169 -19.85 -0.47 1.22
C ALA A 169 -21.07 -0.28 0.30
N LEU A 170 -20.84 -0.23 -1.01
CA LEU A 170 -21.91 -0.14 -2.00
C LEU A 170 -22.81 -1.39 -1.99
N ARG A 171 -22.23 -2.59 -1.91
CA ARG A 171 -22.97 -3.85 -1.84
C ARG A 171 -23.90 -3.88 -0.63
N SER A 172 -23.40 -3.47 0.53
CA SER A 172 -24.19 -3.40 1.77
C SER A 172 -25.43 -2.52 1.61
N LEU A 173 -25.25 -1.34 0.99
CA LEU A 173 -26.36 -0.44 0.67
C LEU A 173 -27.37 -1.07 -0.31
N LEU A 174 -26.89 -1.70 -1.38
CA LEU A 174 -27.75 -2.32 -2.40
C LEU A 174 -28.54 -3.52 -1.87
N THR A 175 -28.03 -4.22 -0.86
CA THR A 175 -28.73 -5.32 -0.19
C THR A 175 -29.67 -4.87 0.93
N GLY A 176 -29.88 -3.56 1.09
CA GLY A 176 -30.76 -2.99 2.12
C GLY A 176 -30.13 -2.86 3.51
N ASP A 177 -28.83 -3.15 3.64
CA ASP A 177 -28.08 -3.09 4.89
C ASP A 177 -27.24 -1.81 4.95
N GLY A 178 -27.93 -0.67 4.94
CA GLY A 178 -27.30 0.66 4.98
C GLY A 178 -26.49 0.93 6.25
N ALA A 179 -26.81 0.24 7.36
CA ALA A 179 -26.03 0.35 8.59
C ALA A 179 -24.63 -0.26 8.43
N ASN A 180 -24.54 -1.38 7.73
CA ASN A 180 -23.27 -2.08 7.50
C ASN A 180 -22.34 -1.33 6.51
N LEU A 181 -22.86 -0.39 5.71
CA LEU A 181 -22.01 0.53 4.95
C LEU A 181 -21.01 1.26 5.86
N TYR A 182 -21.49 1.86 6.96
CA TYR A 182 -20.63 2.63 7.87
C TYR A 182 -19.68 1.72 8.64
N THR A 183 -20.18 0.59 9.11
CA THR A 183 -19.37 -0.42 9.83
C THR A 183 -18.25 -0.96 8.95
N THR A 184 -18.55 -1.27 7.69
CA THR A 184 -17.57 -1.72 6.68
C THR A 184 -16.47 -0.68 6.49
N ILE A 185 -16.85 0.58 6.24
CA ILE A 185 -15.88 1.67 6.05
C ILE A 185 -15.01 1.85 7.31
N MET A 186 -15.63 1.85 8.49
CA MET A 186 -14.92 2.08 9.75
C MET A 186 -13.93 0.96 10.09
N ILE A 187 -14.38 -0.30 10.07
CA ILE A 187 -13.52 -1.43 10.42
C ILE A 187 -12.39 -1.57 9.42
N ARG A 188 -12.71 -1.55 8.12
CA ARG A 188 -11.69 -1.67 7.06
C ARG A 188 -10.76 -0.47 7.04
N GLY A 189 -11.26 0.72 7.39
CA GLY A 189 -10.45 1.93 7.56
C GLY A 189 -9.45 1.82 8.71
N ILE A 190 -9.90 1.46 9.92
CA ILE A 190 -9.04 1.33 11.11
C ILE A 190 -7.86 0.39 10.86
N PHE A 191 -8.12 -0.70 10.16
CA PHE A 191 -7.13 -1.75 9.93
C PHE A 191 -6.41 -1.67 8.59
N ALA A 192 -6.81 -0.78 7.67
CA ALA A 192 -6.14 -0.57 6.39
C ALA A 192 -4.62 -0.40 6.50
N PRO A 193 -4.05 0.28 7.51
CA PRO A 193 -2.60 0.39 7.64
C PRO A 193 -1.90 -0.96 7.83
N GLY A 194 -2.56 -1.96 8.42
CA GLY A 194 -2.02 -3.30 8.66
C GLY A 194 -2.39 -4.35 7.61
N GLY A 195 -3.20 -3.98 6.61
CA GLY A 195 -3.73 -4.86 5.58
C GLY A 195 -2.99 -4.72 4.23
N HIS A 196 -3.75 -4.75 3.14
CA HIS A 196 -3.22 -4.76 1.77
C HIS A 196 -2.17 -3.68 1.48
N VAL A 197 -2.27 -2.48 2.09
CA VAL A 197 -1.29 -1.40 1.89
C VAL A 197 0.10 -1.84 2.36
N ALA A 198 0.21 -2.33 3.59
CA ALA A 198 1.48 -2.80 4.14
C ALA A 198 1.93 -4.08 3.43
N TRP A 199 1.04 -5.02 3.19
CA TRP A 199 1.36 -6.32 2.56
C TRP A 199 1.94 -6.17 1.15
N ALA A 200 1.33 -5.33 0.31
CA ALA A 200 1.85 -5.02 -1.01
C ALA A 200 3.19 -4.25 -0.94
N ALA A 201 3.34 -3.33 0.03
CA ALA A 201 4.61 -2.64 0.28
C ALA A 201 5.74 -3.62 0.62
N LEU A 202 5.49 -4.57 1.53
CA LEU A 202 6.45 -5.61 1.92
C LEU A 202 6.89 -6.44 0.70
N THR A 203 5.94 -6.84 -0.15
CA THR A 203 6.21 -7.59 -1.37
C THR A 203 7.09 -6.81 -2.35
N GLY A 204 6.77 -5.52 -2.59
CA GLY A 204 7.58 -4.67 -3.46
C GLY A 204 9.01 -4.46 -2.94
N ALA A 205 9.14 -4.21 -1.64
CA ALA A 205 10.42 -4.04 -0.98
C ALA A 205 11.29 -5.30 -1.04
N ALA A 206 10.68 -6.46 -0.82
CA ALA A 206 11.35 -7.76 -0.93
C ALA A 206 11.85 -8.02 -2.35
N PHE A 207 11.07 -7.64 -3.36
CA PHE A 207 11.48 -7.79 -4.75
C PHE A 207 12.64 -6.85 -5.10
N CYS A 208 12.56 -5.56 -4.77
CA CYS A 208 13.66 -4.61 -4.98
C CYS A 208 14.95 -5.07 -4.28
N ARG A 209 14.84 -5.65 -3.07
CA ARG A 209 15.98 -6.24 -2.34
C ARG A 209 16.65 -7.40 -3.09
N VAL A 210 15.89 -8.18 -3.85
CA VAL A 210 16.43 -9.30 -4.66
C VAL A 210 16.95 -8.81 -5.99
N GLN A 211 16.25 -7.87 -6.62
CA GLN A 211 16.63 -7.32 -7.92
C GLN A 211 17.93 -6.51 -7.81
N GLY A 212 17.99 -5.59 -6.83
CA GLY A 212 19.11 -4.67 -6.63
C GLY A 212 19.53 -4.04 -7.95
N ASP A 213 20.82 -4.19 -8.27
CA ASP A 213 21.41 -3.66 -9.48
C ASP A 213 21.41 -4.59 -10.71
N HIS A 214 20.54 -5.61 -10.72
CA HIS A 214 20.46 -6.57 -11.82
C HIS A 214 19.22 -6.34 -12.70
N PRO A 215 19.29 -6.70 -14.01
CA PRO A 215 18.10 -6.72 -14.86
C PRO A 215 17.09 -7.73 -14.33
N PHE A 216 15.80 -7.48 -14.60
CA PHE A 216 14.74 -8.39 -14.18
C PHE A 216 14.97 -9.81 -14.72
N ASN A 217 14.80 -10.80 -13.85
CA ASN A 217 14.84 -12.21 -14.21
C ASN A 217 13.78 -12.95 -13.40
N LEU A 218 12.97 -13.79 -14.06
CA LEU A 218 11.91 -14.58 -13.40
C LEU A 218 12.45 -15.46 -12.26
N ARG A 219 13.70 -15.92 -12.32
CA ARG A 219 14.35 -16.69 -11.25
C ARG A 219 14.46 -15.91 -9.94
N MET A 220 14.36 -14.57 -9.98
CA MET A 220 14.33 -13.72 -8.78
C MET A 220 13.11 -14.03 -7.90
N LEU A 221 11.98 -14.41 -8.49
CA LEU A 221 10.75 -14.75 -7.76
C LEU A 221 10.89 -16.03 -6.93
N PHE A 222 11.85 -16.89 -7.28
CA PHE A 222 12.13 -18.13 -6.54
C PHE A 222 13.29 -17.97 -5.55
N ARG A 223 13.83 -16.76 -5.38
CA ARG A 223 14.87 -16.52 -4.38
C ARG A 223 14.26 -16.52 -2.99
N ILE A 224 14.91 -17.23 -2.06
CA ILE A 224 14.45 -17.36 -0.67
C ILE A 224 14.20 -16.02 0.03
N LYS A 225 14.97 -14.97 -0.32
CA LYS A 225 14.80 -13.62 0.20
C LYS A 225 13.44 -13.00 -0.16
N PHE A 226 12.93 -13.26 -1.37
CA PHE A 226 11.61 -12.82 -1.81
C PHE A 226 10.52 -13.75 -1.25
N LEU A 227 10.69 -15.06 -1.44
CA LEU A 227 9.69 -16.06 -1.03
C LEU A 227 9.33 -15.97 0.45
N ARG A 228 10.31 -15.74 1.34
CA ARG A 228 10.03 -15.59 2.78
C ARG A 228 9.06 -14.45 3.09
N VAL A 229 9.21 -13.31 2.42
CA VAL A 229 8.32 -12.14 2.63
C VAL A 229 6.98 -12.36 1.95
N PHE A 230 6.97 -12.94 0.75
CA PHE A 230 5.73 -13.23 0.04
C PHE A 230 4.87 -14.26 0.79
N ILE A 231 5.47 -15.36 1.27
CA ILE A 231 4.77 -16.35 2.10
C ILE A 231 4.27 -15.73 3.40
N LEU A 232 5.07 -14.88 4.06
CA LEU A 232 4.63 -14.16 5.25
C LEU A 232 3.36 -13.34 4.96
N VAL A 233 3.35 -12.57 3.87
CA VAL A 233 2.22 -11.75 3.46
C VAL A 233 0.98 -12.60 3.17
N VAL A 234 1.13 -13.71 2.44
CA VAL A 234 0.03 -14.66 2.19
C VAL A 234 -0.52 -15.24 3.49
N VAL A 235 0.34 -15.60 4.45
CA VAL A 235 -0.09 -16.12 5.75
C VAL A 235 -0.80 -15.06 6.57
N LEU A 236 -0.29 -13.83 6.61
CA LEU A 236 -0.93 -12.71 7.31
C LEU A 236 -2.35 -12.46 6.76
N HIS A 237 -2.49 -12.48 5.43
CA HIS A 237 -3.78 -12.32 4.76
C HIS A 237 -4.71 -13.51 5.03
N ALA A 238 -4.23 -14.75 4.88
CA ALA A 238 -5.05 -15.93 5.17
C ALA A 238 -5.56 -15.94 6.62
N LEU A 239 -4.71 -15.54 7.58
CA LEU A 239 -5.11 -15.40 8.99
C LEU A 239 -6.12 -14.28 9.19
N TRP A 240 -5.98 -13.16 8.48
CA TRP A 240 -6.93 -12.06 8.49
C TRP A 240 -8.34 -12.51 8.08
N ASP A 241 -8.44 -13.32 7.03
CA ASP A 241 -9.71 -13.79 6.48
C ASP A 241 -10.27 -15.03 7.20
N THR A 242 -9.51 -15.63 8.11
CA THR A 242 -9.96 -16.83 8.81
C THR A 242 -10.97 -16.44 9.91
N PRO A 243 -12.18 -17.02 9.92
CA PRO A 243 -13.20 -16.71 10.93
C PRO A 243 -12.91 -17.42 12.26
N ILE A 244 -11.83 -17.00 12.94
CA ILE A 244 -11.44 -17.53 14.26
C ILE A 244 -12.29 -16.85 15.35
N GLN A 245 -13.04 -17.63 16.11
CA GLN A 245 -13.86 -17.13 17.21
C GLN A 245 -12.99 -16.40 18.25
N GLY A 246 -13.38 -15.17 18.62
CA GLY A 246 -12.65 -14.34 19.59
C GLY A 246 -11.43 -13.60 19.03
N MET A 247 -11.10 -13.74 17.74
CA MET A 247 -9.97 -13.06 17.13
C MET A 247 -10.20 -11.55 16.94
N PHE A 248 -11.44 -11.12 16.72
CA PHE A 248 -11.75 -9.70 16.57
C PHE A 248 -11.94 -9.03 17.95
N PRO A 249 -11.30 -7.87 18.22
CA PRO A 249 -10.35 -7.13 17.38
C PRO A 249 -8.87 -7.49 17.63
N TYR A 250 -8.55 -8.18 18.73
CA TYR A 250 -7.18 -8.30 19.24
C TYR A 250 -6.21 -9.04 18.29
N GLY A 251 -6.67 -10.08 17.61
CA GLY A 251 -5.88 -10.79 16.60
C GLY A 251 -5.57 -9.91 15.38
N HIS A 252 -6.52 -9.08 14.94
CA HIS A 252 -6.31 -8.13 13.84
C HIS A 252 -5.30 -7.03 14.22
N ILE A 253 -5.37 -6.56 15.46
CA ILE A 253 -4.37 -5.64 16.03
C ILE A 253 -2.99 -6.30 16.06
N PHE A 254 -2.90 -7.56 16.49
CA PHE A 254 -1.65 -8.32 16.49
C PHE A 254 -1.07 -8.48 15.08
N LEU A 255 -1.88 -8.87 14.09
CA LEU A 255 -1.46 -8.98 12.69
C LEU A 255 -0.98 -7.64 12.13
N MET A 256 -1.66 -6.55 12.45
CA MET A 256 -1.25 -5.20 12.07
C MET A 256 0.11 -4.85 12.68
N ILE A 257 0.31 -5.06 13.99
CA ILE A 257 1.59 -4.81 14.67
C ILE A 257 2.71 -5.66 14.04
N ALA A 258 2.46 -6.95 13.82
CA ALA A 258 3.41 -7.86 13.19
C ALA A 258 3.82 -7.38 11.79
N SER A 259 2.85 -6.95 10.97
CA SER A 259 3.10 -6.38 9.65
C SER A 259 3.98 -5.14 9.73
N TRP A 260 3.68 -4.23 10.67
CA TRP A 260 4.42 -2.98 10.84
C TRP A 260 5.85 -3.18 11.38
N ILE A 261 6.09 -4.18 12.22
CA ILE A 261 7.46 -4.55 12.63
C ILE A 261 8.29 -4.86 11.37
N VAL A 262 7.76 -5.64 10.44
CA VAL A 262 8.49 -5.98 9.21
C VAL A 262 8.64 -4.77 8.28
N VAL A 263 7.62 -3.90 8.20
CA VAL A 263 7.71 -2.62 7.47
C VAL A 263 8.88 -1.78 7.99
N PHE A 264 8.98 -1.57 9.31
CA PHE A 264 10.07 -0.78 9.89
C PHE A 264 11.45 -1.42 9.69
N LEU A 265 11.54 -2.75 9.72
CA LEU A 265 12.78 -3.47 9.40
C LEU A 265 13.22 -3.26 7.95
N LEU A 266 12.27 -3.22 7.00
CA LEU A 266 12.57 -2.96 5.59
C LEU A 266 12.85 -1.47 5.32
N ILE A 267 12.18 -0.53 5.99
CA ILE A 267 12.54 0.90 5.94
C ILE A 267 13.98 1.09 6.43
N ARG A 268 14.32 0.53 7.59
CA ARG A 268 15.69 0.57 8.12
C ARG A 268 16.70 -0.06 7.15
N SER A 269 16.33 -1.16 6.50
CA SER A 269 17.17 -1.81 5.50
C SER A 269 17.38 -0.94 4.25
N GLY A 270 16.34 -0.23 3.80
CA GLY A 270 16.41 0.69 2.67
C GLY A 270 17.22 1.96 2.97
N LEU A 271 17.10 2.52 4.17
CA LEU A 271 17.95 3.64 4.60
C LEU A 271 19.44 3.23 4.68
N LYS A 272 19.72 2.04 5.23
CA LYS A 272 21.09 1.47 5.24
C LYS A 272 21.63 1.18 3.84
N GLU A 273 20.78 0.77 2.90
CA GLU A 273 21.16 0.58 1.51
C GLU A 273 21.66 1.90 0.89
N ILE A 274 20.97 3.00 1.16
CA ILE A 274 21.36 4.34 0.68
C ILE A 274 22.67 4.79 1.35
N GLY A 275 22.80 4.63 2.67
CA GLY A 275 24.02 5.02 3.39
C GLY A 275 25.28 4.33 2.85
N LYS A 276 25.21 3.01 2.61
CA LYS A 276 26.34 2.26 2.03
C LYS A 276 26.77 2.75 0.64
N ILE A 277 25.81 3.17 -0.17
CA ILE A 277 26.09 3.70 -1.52
C ILE A 277 26.84 5.04 -1.41
N ASN A 278 26.51 5.85 -0.41
CA ASN A 278 27.20 7.11 -0.14
C ASN A 278 28.63 6.87 0.35
N ASP A 279 28.82 5.95 1.29
CA ASP A 279 30.13 5.61 1.86
C ASP A 279 31.11 5.08 0.80
N LEU A 280 30.67 4.10 -0.01
CA LEU A 280 31.49 3.51 -1.09
C LEU A 280 31.97 4.55 -2.11
N ARG A 281 31.22 5.64 -2.29
CA ARG A 281 31.57 6.66 -3.28
C ARG A 281 32.54 7.69 -2.72
N ILE A 282 32.49 7.99 -1.43
CA ILE A 282 33.48 8.85 -0.76
C ILE A 282 34.87 8.19 -0.81
N SER A 283 34.94 6.87 -0.54
CA SER A 283 36.20 6.11 -0.62
C SER A 283 36.80 5.94 -2.03
N HIS A 284 36.11 6.38 -3.08
CA HIS A 284 36.61 6.38 -4.46
C HIS A 284 36.99 7.78 -4.96
N ILE A 285 36.79 8.82 -4.15
CA ILE A 285 37.17 10.21 -4.44
C ILE A 285 38.44 10.61 -3.65
N GLU A 286 38.77 9.89 -2.57
CA GLU A 286 40.07 9.92 -1.87
C GLU A 286 41.09 8.98 -2.53
#